data_AF-A0A978VB23-F1
#
_entry.id   AF-A0A978VB23-F1
#
_cell.length_a   1.000
_cell.length_b   1.000
_cell.length_c   1.000
_cell.angle_alpha   90.00
_cell.angle_beta   90.00
_cell.angle_gamma   90.00
#
_symmetry.space_group_name_H-M   'P 1'
#
loop_
_entity.id
_entity.type
_entity.pdbx_description
1 polymer ?
#
loop_
_entity_poly.entity_id
_entity_poly.type
_entity_poly.pdbx_seq_one_letter_code
_entity_poly.pdbx_strand_id
1 'polypeptide(L)'
;MTHEASDDDEFVARIRSGARAMAAARRMRDGLDDVSCCDHAASEYDAVLEEEVTALCLVITNAVEVQDKSGRTLGLALFCPSFCWINHSCSPNACYRTLLGTDPQTAPSSSVQGKKPLRISPYSCGCGDEDNQVIEGVVCSNVRSIKSITKGEEVTVAYTDLLQPKAVRQSELWSRYHFICCCRRCSASPLTYVDRALEELYVASLDSLSSNISFDTDKATQKLTEYIEDAIADYLSSDDPVSCCKRLEHVLAQGLSDEQLECKEGNLQATYRLHPLHHLSLNAYTTLASAYKTRTSDLLPLCPERDEHLVEAFNMSRSSVAYALMLAGATHHLFHFETSLIASVANFWISAGESLLTFARSSGWNEFVGWGLPVLNLSSITAHKCPKCLLVDKFRTIQLDSQVQYADFEDTRRKFLVCVTGFTHEVWSFLVNSCCYLRSFKDPIDFSWSANSKFSSFLEIDARSSSTDMHGCEVEEDSDSGKIRIYMFQLGMHCLLYGGYLASICFGGHSSLTCHVQNIVDGE
;
A
#
# COMPACT_ATOMS: atom_id res chain seq x y z
N MET A 1 -14.71 -8.83 24.40
CA MET A 1 -14.70 -8.41 25.81
C MET A 1 -14.13 -9.45 26.80
N THR A 2 -14.37 -10.76 26.70
CA THR A 2 -13.71 -11.74 27.61
C THR A 2 -12.37 -12.30 27.09
N HIS A 3 -12.11 -12.24 25.78
CA HIS A 3 -10.83 -12.65 25.18
C HIS A 3 -9.73 -11.58 25.29
N GLU A 4 -10.08 -10.29 25.43
CA GLU A 4 -9.10 -9.19 25.43
C GLU A 4 -8.34 -9.07 26.76
N ALA A 5 -8.91 -9.54 27.86
CA ALA A 5 -8.26 -9.46 29.17
C ALA A 5 -7.03 -10.39 29.31
N SER A 6 -6.97 -11.50 28.57
CA SER A 6 -5.80 -12.40 28.65
C SER A 6 -4.59 -11.88 27.88
N ASP A 7 -4.82 -11.18 26.78
CA ASP A 7 -3.75 -10.66 25.92
C ASP A 7 -3.07 -9.44 26.56
N ASP A 8 -3.85 -8.59 27.25
CA ASP A 8 -3.32 -7.46 28.03
C ASP A 8 -2.42 -7.95 29.18
N ASP A 9 -2.80 -9.02 29.87
CA ASP A 9 -2.01 -9.61 30.95
C ASP A 9 -0.68 -10.21 30.43
N GLU A 10 -0.70 -10.87 29.27
CA GLU A 10 0.52 -11.38 28.63
C GLU A 10 1.45 -10.23 28.21
N PHE A 11 0.90 -9.18 27.61
CA PHE A 11 1.66 -8.02 27.17
C PHE A 11 2.33 -7.29 28.35
N VAL A 12 1.59 -7.06 29.43
CA VAL A 12 2.14 -6.48 30.67
C VAL A 12 3.23 -7.38 31.28
N ALA A 13 3.03 -8.71 31.26
CA ALA A 13 4.03 -9.65 31.72
C ALA A 13 5.31 -9.59 30.87
N ARG A 14 5.19 -9.43 29.55
CA ARG A 14 6.33 -9.28 28.63
C ARG A 14 7.10 -7.97 28.89
N ILE A 15 6.42 -6.85 29.09
CA ILE A 15 7.06 -5.58 29.44
C ILE A 15 7.83 -5.70 30.76
N ARG A 16 7.19 -6.26 31.80
CA ARG A 16 7.85 -6.47 33.10
C ARG A 16 9.05 -7.41 33.00
N SER A 17 8.97 -8.45 32.18
CA SER A 17 10.08 -9.36 31.93
C SER A 17 11.26 -8.63 31.29
N GLY A 18 11.00 -7.83 30.25
CA GLY A 18 12.02 -6.97 29.60
C GLY A 18 12.62 -5.96 30.57
N ALA A 19 11.80 -5.30 31.39
CA ALA A 19 12.25 -4.32 32.38
C ALA A 19 13.17 -4.95 33.43
N ARG A 20 12.88 -6.17 33.90
CA ARG A 20 13.78 -6.91 34.80
C ARG A 20 15.13 -7.19 34.17
N ALA A 21 15.15 -7.56 32.88
CA ALA A 21 16.40 -7.79 32.16
C ALA A 21 17.22 -6.48 32.03
N MET A 22 16.56 -5.35 31.74
CA MET A 22 17.20 -4.03 31.67
C MET A 22 17.73 -3.59 33.04
N ALA A 23 16.96 -3.77 34.11
CA ALA A 23 17.35 -3.43 35.48
C ALA A 23 18.55 -4.27 35.94
N ALA A 24 18.56 -5.57 35.62
CA ALA A 24 19.71 -6.45 35.90
C ALA A 24 20.97 -6.01 35.13
N ALA A 25 20.84 -5.70 33.84
CA ALA A 25 21.97 -5.21 33.05
C ALA A 25 22.53 -3.87 33.57
N ARG A 26 21.65 -2.97 34.02
CA ARG A 26 22.04 -1.70 34.66
C ARG A 26 22.83 -1.92 35.95
N ARG A 27 22.37 -2.85 36.81
CA ARG A 27 23.08 -3.23 38.03
C ARG A 27 24.46 -3.83 37.78
N MET A 28 24.56 -4.72 36.79
CA MET A 28 25.85 -5.30 36.38
C MET A 28 26.82 -4.21 35.90
N ARG A 29 26.34 -3.27 35.07
CA ARG A 29 27.14 -2.13 34.59
C ARG A 29 27.61 -1.23 35.73
N ASP A 30 26.74 -0.99 36.71
CA ASP A 30 27.01 -0.11 37.84
C ASP A 30 27.76 -0.82 38.99
N GLY A 31 28.09 -2.12 38.83
CA GLY A 31 28.91 -2.90 39.77
C GLY A 31 28.19 -3.30 41.06
N LEU A 32 26.85 -3.37 41.05
CA LEU A 32 26.00 -3.55 42.23
C LEU A 32 25.61 -5.02 42.53
N ASP A 33 26.24 -6.00 41.88
CA ASP A 33 25.86 -7.42 41.98
C ASP A 33 26.11 -8.07 43.36
N ASP A 34 26.88 -7.43 44.24
CA ASP A 34 27.39 -8.02 45.50
C ASP A 34 26.72 -7.47 46.78
N VAL A 35 25.65 -6.66 46.66
CA VAL A 35 24.99 -6.05 47.83
C VAL A 35 23.95 -7.01 48.43
N SER A 36 24.28 -7.54 49.61
CA SER A 36 23.38 -8.38 50.40
C SER A 36 22.11 -7.62 50.83
N CYS A 37 21.00 -8.36 50.86
CA CYS A 37 19.64 -7.89 51.08
C CYS A 37 19.50 -7.06 52.36
N CYS A 38 19.40 -5.74 52.21
CA CYS A 38 18.78 -4.85 53.18
C CYS A 38 17.47 -4.31 52.58
N ASP A 39 16.47 -3.98 53.40
CA ASP A 39 15.16 -3.50 52.94
C ASP A 39 15.26 -2.23 52.06
N HIS A 40 16.33 -1.46 52.19
CA HIS A 40 16.63 -0.31 51.32
C HIS A 40 17.01 -0.72 49.89
N ALA A 41 17.73 -1.83 49.71
CA ALA A 41 18.12 -2.34 48.39
C ALA A 41 16.94 -2.95 47.60
N ALA A 42 15.89 -3.40 48.31
CA ALA A 42 14.64 -3.86 47.69
C ALA A 42 13.81 -2.68 47.16
N SER A 43 13.65 -1.62 47.96
CA SER A 43 12.95 -0.40 47.53
C SER A 43 13.64 0.30 46.36
N GLU A 44 14.98 0.29 46.33
CA GLU A 44 15.76 0.84 45.22
C GLU A 44 15.65 -0.01 43.96
N TYR A 45 15.55 -1.34 44.10
CA TYR A 45 15.28 -2.24 42.97
C TYR A 45 13.93 -1.96 42.31
N ASP A 46 12.89 -1.81 43.14
CA ASP A 46 11.54 -1.56 42.65
C ASP A 46 11.47 -0.23 41.91
N ALA A 47 12.15 0.82 42.41
CA ALA A 47 12.25 2.10 41.71
C ALA A 47 12.95 1.99 40.35
N VAL A 48 14.09 1.28 40.27
CA VAL A 48 14.79 1.04 39.00
C VAL A 48 13.92 0.22 38.04
N LEU A 49 13.23 -0.80 38.54
CA LEU A 49 12.33 -1.59 37.71
C LEU A 49 11.20 -0.74 37.09
N GLU A 50 10.60 0.16 37.86
CA GLU A 50 9.59 1.11 37.36
C GLU A 50 10.18 2.10 36.33
N GLU A 51 11.43 2.55 36.49
CA GLU A 51 12.13 3.34 35.48
C GLU A 51 12.28 2.56 34.16
N GLU A 52 12.71 1.30 34.22
CA GLU A 52 12.90 0.48 33.01
C GLU A 52 11.56 0.11 32.35
N VAL A 53 10.50 -0.14 33.14
CA VAL A 53 9.13 -0.29 32.61
C VAL A 53 8.71 0.97 31.87
N THR A 54 8.93 2.14 32.47
CA THR A 54 8.59 3.44 31.86
C THR A 54 9.36 3.64 30.56
N ALA A 55 10.66 3.32 30.54
CA ALA A 55 11.49 3.43 29.33
C ALA A 55 10.98 2.53 28.20
N LEU A 56 10.62 1.27 28.50
CA LEU A 56 10.04 0.36 27.51
C LEU A 56 8.69 0.86 26.98
N CYS A 57 7.82 1.35 27.86
CA CYS A 57 6.55 1.94 27.45
C CYS A 57 6.76 3.14 26.53
N LEU A 58 7.74 4.01 26.81
CA LEU A 58 8.10 5.14 25.95
C LEU A 58 8.55 4.65 24.57
N VAL A 59 9.40 3.63 24.51
CA VAL A 59 9.87 3.06 23.22
C VAL A 59 8.71 2.45 22.44
N ILE A 60 7.90 1.60 23.05
CA ILE A 60 6.81 0.89 22.34
C ILE A 60 5.78 1.87 21.77
N THR A 61 5.49 2.95 22.50
CA THR A 61 4.47 3.93 22.11
C THR A 61 4.98 5.02 21.15
N ASN A 62 6.28 5.30 21.12
CA ASN A 62 6.82 6.44 20.35
C ASN A 62 7.83 6.04 19.25
N ALA A 63 8.35 4.81 19.28
CA ALA A 63 9.28 4.36 18.25
C ALA A 63 8.54 4.16 16.92
N VAL A 64 9.21 4.58 15.85
CA VAL A 64 8.73 4.41 14.48
C VAL A 64 9.68 3.53 13.70
N GLU A 65 9.10 2.80 12.76
CA GLU A 65 9.88 1.99 11.83
C GLU A 65 10.69 2.89 10.89
N VAL A 66 11.95 2.53 10.71
CA VAL A 66 12.85 3.15 9.75
C VAL A 66 13.01 2.22 8.56
N GLN A 67 12.76 2.76 7.38
CA GLN A 67 12.91 2.04 6.13
C GLN A 67 14.03 2.64 5.29
N ASP A 68 14.69 1.80 4.50
CA ASP A 68 15.69 2.24 3.54
C ASP A 68 15.06 2.83 2.27
N LYS A 69 15.90 3.21 1.32
CA LYS A 69 15.45 3.80 0.05
C LYS A 69 14.59 2.87 -0.82
N SER A 70 14.65 1.57 -0.58
CA SER A 70 13.82 0.55 -1.25
C SER A 70 12.57 0.17 -0.45
N GLY A 71 12.28 0.87 0.65
CA GLY A 71 11.15 0.55 1.52
C GLY A 71 11.39 -0.66 2.42
N ARG A 72 12.62 -1.19 2.49
CA ARG A 72 12.95 -2.29 3.38
C ARG A 72 13.14 -1.78 4.81
N THR A 73 12.50 -2.44 5.76
CA THR A 73 12.66 -2.16 7.18
C THR A 73 14.12 -2.34 7.62
N LEU A 74 14.72 -1.27 8.12
CA LEU A 74 16.06 -1.26 8.72
C LEU A 74 16.02 -1.48 10.23
N GLY A 75 14.95 -1.05 10.89
CA GLY A 75 14.79 -1.17 12.33
C GLY A 75 13.81 -0.15 12.92
N LEU A 76 13.93 0.10 14.21
CA LEU A 76 13.12 1.08 14.95
C LEU A 76 13.97 2.28 15.35
N ALA A 77 13.41 3.48 15.27
CA ALA A 77 14.02 4.70 15.78
C ALA A 77 13.08 5.44 16.72
N LEU A 78 13.66 5.97 17.80
CA LEU A 78 13.02 6.95 18.67
C LEU A 78 13.57 8.33 18.33
N PHE A 79 12.73 9.18 17.73
CA PHE A 79 13.13 10.54 17.37
C PHE A 79 13.00 11.50 18.56
N CYS A 80 13.55 12.71 18.39
CA CYS A 80 13.45 13.80 19.37
C CYS A 80 11.98 14.00 19.84
N PRO A 81 11.73 14.35 21.11
CA PRO A 81 10.38 14.55 21.66
C PRO A 81 9.47 15.41 20.78
N SER A 82 10.04 16.38 20.07
CA SER A 82 9.34 17.23 19.10
C SER A 82 8.56 16.42 18.03
N PHE A 83 9.11 15.32 17.53
CA PHE A 83 8.43 14.44 16.59
C PHE A 83 7.34 13.60 17.28
N CYS A 84 7.64 13.08 18.46
CA CYS A 84 6.74 12.21 19.24
C CYS A 84 5.48 12.94 19.75
N TRP A 85 5.44 14.27 19.72
CA TRP A 85 4.25 15.06 20.09
C TRP A 85 3.19 15.15 18.99
N ILE A 86 3.45 14.67 17.78
CA ILE A 86 2.52 14.81 16.65
C ILE A 86 1.46 13.73 16.74
N ASN A 87 0.23 14.12 17.06
CA ASN A 87 -0.89 13.21 17.27
C ASN A 87 -1.37 12.51 15.98
N HIS A 88 -2.16 11.47 16.21
CA HIS A 88 -2.81 10.72 15.16
C HIS A 88 -4.10 11.39 14.62
N SER A 89 -4.32 11.26 13.31
CA SER A 89 -5.65 11.37 12.69
C SER A 89 -5.78 10.32 11.59
N CYS A 90 -7.00 9.83 11.35
CA CYS A 90 -7.30 8.96 10.19
C CYS A 90 -7.62 9.75 8.91
N SER A 91 -7.60 11.08 9.01
CA SER A 91 -7.61 12.03 7.89
C SER A 91 -6.50 13.06 8.13
N PRO A 92 -5.23 12.63 8.20
CA PRO A 92 -4.12 13.50 8.60
C PRO A 92 -3.90 14.62 7.59
N ASN A 93 -3.29 15.70 8.07
CA ASN A 93 -2.88 16.86 7.26
C ASN A 93 -1.36 16.91 7.02
N ALA A 94 -0.59 16.03 7.67
CA ALA A 94 0.83 15.85 7.45
C ALA A 94 1.20 14.36 7.32
N CYS A 95 2.38 14.12 6.74
CA CYS A 95 3.05 12.82 6.80
C CYS A 95 4.52 13.03 7.17
N TYR A 96 5.18 11.95 7.57
CA TYR A 96 6.59 11.99 7.90
C TYR A 96 7.41 11.01 7.09
N ARG A 97 8.72 11.24 7.09
CA ARG A 97 9.72 10.43 6.41
C ARG A 97 10.98 10.36 7.25
N THR A 98 11.63 9.22 7.17
CA THR A 98 12.98 9.04 7.67
C THR A 98 14.01 9.35 6.58
N LEU A 99 15.00 10.16 6.92
CA LEU A 99 16.15 10.50 6.09
C LEU A 99 17.39 9.83 6.71
N LEU A 100 18.15 9.12 5.89
CA LEU A 100 19.46 8.60 6.27
C LEU A 100 20.53 9.63 5.90
N GLY A 101 21.55 9.81 6.73
CA GLY A 101 22.60 10.84 6.59
C GLY A 101 23.34 10.90 5.24
N THR A 102 23.17 9.91 4.36
CA THR A 102 23.70 9.88 2.99
C THR A 102 22.79 10.53 1.95
N ASP A 103 21.61 11.02 2.33
CA ASP A 103 20.65 11.67 1.44
C ASP A 103 21.14 13.09 1.07
N PRO A 104 21.26 13.48 -0.21
CA PRO A 104 21.78 14.79 -0.64
C PRO A 104 21.11 16.02 -0.01
N GLN A 105 19.96 15.86 0.65
CA GLN A 105 19.29 16.88 1.47
C GLN A 105 19.94 17.18 2.83
N THR A 106 20.84 16.31 3.34
CA THR A 106 21.55 16.56 4.61
C THR A 106 22.77 17.45 4.42
N ALA A 107 23.41 17.43 3.25
CA ALA A 107 24.56 18.28 2.99
C ALA A 107 24.14 19.76 3.04
N PRO A 108 24.79 20.61 3.86
CA PRO A 108 24.55 22.04 3.83
C PRO A 108 25.01 22.53 2.44
N SER A 109 24.06 22.72 1.54
CA SER A 109 24.30 23.32 0.23
C SER A 109 24.64 24.80 0.48
N SER A 110 25.91 25.04 0.79
CA SER A 110 26.54 26.33 0.69
C SER A 110 26.50 26.75 -0.78
N SER A 111 25.42 27.42 -1.22
CA SER A 111 25.44 28.45 -2.29
C SER A 111 24.10 28.76 -2.96
N VAL A 112 22.97 28.11 -2.65
CA VAL A 112 21.68 28.56 -3.21
C VAL A 112 20.96 29.46 -2.22
N GLN A 113 21.18 30.78 -2.36
CA GLN A 113 20.37 31.81 -1.73
C GLN A 113 18.89 31.56 -2.00
N GLY A 114 18.15 31.20 -0.94
CA GLY A 114 16.72 31.46 -0.84
C GLY A 114 15.79 30.26 -1.03
N LYS A 115 15.71 29.41 0.00
CA LYS A 115 14.45 28.97 0.66
C LYS A 115 14.79 27.91 1.70
N LYS A 116 14.33 28.10 2.95
CA LYS A 116 14.36 27.03 3.95
C LYS A 116 13.51 25.87 3.44
N PRO A 117 13.93 24.59 3.59
CA PRO A 117 13.09 23.46 3.20
C PRO A 117 11.75 23.56 3.93
N LEU A 118 10.65 23.28 3.22
CA LEU A 118 9.30 23.29 3.76
C LEU A 118 9.16 22.14 4.77
N ARG A 119 9.57 22.39 6.01
CA ARG A 119 9.58 21.42 7.12
C ARG A 119 8.67 21.93 8.23
N ILE A 120 7.81 21.05 8.72
CA ILE A 120 7.10 21.27 9.98
C ILE A 120 8.06 20.94 11.11
N SER A 121 8.36 21.91 11.97
CA SER A 121 9.19 21.73 13.16
C SER A 121 8.50 22.39 14.35
N PRO A 122 8.39 21.72 15.50
CA PRO A 122 7.84 22.31 16.71
C PRO A 122 8.66 23.50 17.20
N TYR A 123 7.97 24.49 17.76
CA TYR A 123 8.50 25.80 18.16
C TYR A 123 9.64 25.76 19.20
N SER A 124 9.87 24.62 19.85
CA SER A 124 10.73 24.51 21.05
C SER A 124 12.00 23.68 20.90
N CYS A 125 12.41 23.24 19.70
CA CYS A 125 13.74 22.63 19.58
C CYS A 125 14.81 23.70 19.55
N GLY A 126 15.30 24.08 20.74
CA GLY A 126 16.59 24.74 20.93
C GLY A 126 17.78 23.81 20.66
N CYS A 127 17.64 22.90 19.70
CA CYS A 127 18.78 22.31 19.03
C CYS A 127 19.37 23.45 18.19
N GLY A 128 20.42 24.09 18.72
CA GLY A 128 20.96 25.33 18.19
C GLY A 128 21.21 25.28 16.69
N ASP A 129 21.19 26.44 16.06
CA ASP A 129 21.70 26.69 14.69
C ASP A 129 23.21 26.36 14.54
N GLU A 130 23.81 25.62 15.48
CA GLU A 130 25.22 25.27 15.54
C GLU A 130 25.38 23.76 15.29
N ASP A 131 26.11 23.45 14.23
CA ASP A 131 26.40 22.14 13.64
C ASP A 131 25.29 21.45 12.82
N ASN A 132 25.04 22.02 11.63
CA ASN A 132 24.69 21.26 10.41
C ASN A 132 25.84 20.34 9.94
N GLN A 133 26.56 19.68 10.85
CA GLN A 133 27.44 18.59 10.46
C GLN A 133 26.60 17.34 10.28
N VAL A 134 26.49 16.91 9.02
CA VAL A 134 26.00 15.58 8.67
C VAL A 134 26.96 14.57 9.26
N ILE A 135 26.62 14.05 10.44
CA ILE A 135 27.32 12.87 10.95
C ILE A 135 26.83 11.70 10.10
N GLU A 136 27.75 11.10 9.38
CA GLU A 136 27.50 9.90 8.59
C GLU A 136 26.88 8.81 9.49
N GLY A 137 25.72 8.29 9.09
CA GLY A 137 24.95 7.32 9.88
C GLY A 137 23.82 7.90 10.75
N VAL A 138 23.61 9.22 10.80
CA VAL A 138 22.47 9.80 11.54
C VAL A 138 21.16 9.63 10.76
N VAL A 139 20.13 9.22 11.49
CA VAL A 139 18.76 9.05 11.01
C VAL A 139 17.92 10.24 11.48
N CYS A 140 17.32 10.98 10.56
CA CYS A 140 16.53 12.19 10.85
C CYS A 140 15.07 12.00 10.40
N SER A 141 14.11 12.58 11.12
CA SER A 141 12.70 12.63 10.67
C SER A 141 12.37 13.99 10.05
N ASN A 142 11.65 13.98 8.93
CA ASN A 142 11.09 15.16 8.28
C ASN A 142 9.57 15.04 8.20
N VAL A 143 8.86 16.11 8.56
CA VAL A 143 7.39 16.18 8.54
C VAL A 143 6.97 17.22 7.51
N ARG A 144 6.11 16.81 6.58
CA ARG A 144 5.59 17.66 5.49
C ARG A 144 4.07 17.67 5.50
N SER A 145 3.50 18.82 5.15
CA SER A 145 2.05 18.97 4.96
C SER A 145 1.60 18.30 3.66
N ILE A 146 0.53 17.51 3.74
CA ILE A 146 -0.16 16.91 2.57
C ILE A 146 -1.51 17.57 2.29
N LYS A 147 -1.96 18.44 3.20
CA LYS A 147 -3.14 19.30 3.07
C LYS A 147 -2.75 20.73 3.46
N SER A 148 -3.57 21.71 3.10
CA SER A 148 -3.41 23.06 3.64
C SER A 148 -3.64 23.05 5.16
N ILE A 149 -2.72 23.64 5.93
CA ILE A 149 -2.82 23.73 7.39
C ILE A 149 -3.02 25.20 7.77
N THR A 150 -4.12 25.50 8.45
CA THR A 150 -4.43 26.86 8.90
C THR A 150 -3.75 27.19 10.23
N LYS A 151 -3.54 28.48 10.53
CA LYS A 151 -2.94 28.88 11.81
C LYS A 151 -3.86 28.45 12.97
N GLY A 152 -3.30 27.66 13.89
CA GLY A 152 -4.04 27.12 15.04
C GLY A 152 -4.67 25.75 14.80
N GLU A 153 -4.58 25.23 13.58
CA GLU A 153 -4.94 23.84 13.28
C GLU A 153 -3.85 22.89 13.80
N GLU A 154 -4.28 21.79 14.41
CA GLU A 154 -3.38 20.74 14.89
C GLU A 154 -2.73 20.01 13.71
N VAL A 155 -1.42 19.77 13.80
CA VAL A 155 -0.70 18.93 12.85
C VAL A 155 -0.87 17.48 13.28
N THR A 156 -1.33 16.63 12.35
CA THR A 156 -1.59 15.21 12.61
C THR A 156 -1.00 14.32 11.53
N VAL A 157 -0.59 13.10 11.92
CA VAL A 157 -0.08 12.05 11.01
C VAL A 157 -0.90 10.76 11.17
N ALA A 158 -0.73 9.79 10.26
CA ALA A 158 -1.31 8.46 10.41
C ALA A 158 -0.36 7.56 11.24
N TYR A 159 -0.91 6.79 12.17
CA TYR A 159 -0.18 5.77 12.95
C TYR A 159 -0.55 4.34 12.53
N THR A 160 -1.60 4.21 11.71
CA THR A 160 -2.20 2.97 11.22
C THR A 160 -2.45 3.13 9.73
N ASP A 161 -2.67 2.03 9.01
CA ASP A 161 -3.05 2.04 7.61
C ASP A 161 -4.44 2.65 7.40
N LEU A 162 -4.50 3.67 6.54
CA LEU A 162 -5.73 4.41 6.25
C LEU A 162 -6.68 3.65 5.31
N LEU A 163 -6.23 2.57 4.65
CA LEU A 163 -7.05 1.69 3.81
C LEU A 163 -7.75 0.58 4.61
N GLN A 164 -7.68 0.64 5.94
CA GLN A 164 -8.41 -0.25 6.84
C GLN A 164 -9.79 0.32 7.24
N PRO A 165 -10.77 -0.54 7.53
CA PRO A 165 -12.06 -0.19 8.14
C PRO A 165 -11.92 0.63 9.41
N LYS A 166 -12.98 1.36 9.79
CA LYS A 166 -12.96 2.16 11.01
C LYS A 166 -12.71 1.31 12.25
N ALA A 167 -13.39 0.16 12.35
CA ALA A 167 -13.28 -0.74 13.49
C ALA A 167 -11.85 -1.31 13.63
N VAL A 168 -11.24 -1.74 12.52
CA VAL A 168 -9.86 -2.26 12.49
C VAL A 168 -8.87 -1.18 12.88
N ARG A 169 -8.98 0.04 12.32
CA ARG A 169 -8.12 1.17 12.71
C ARG A 169 -8.23 1.51 14.20
N GLN A 170 -9.45 1.53 14.75
CA GLN A 170 -9.63 1.81 16.18
C GLN A 170 -9.09 0.68 17.06
N SER A 171 -9.23 -0.57 16.65
CA SER A 171 -8.67 -1.74 17.35
C SER A 171 -7.14 -1.69 17.39
N GLU A 172 -6.49 -1.44 16.26
CA GLU A 172 -5.02 -1.31 16.19
C GLU A 172 -4.51 -0.16 17.06
N LEU A 173 -5.17 1.00 16.98
CA LEU A 173 -4.81 2.16 17.80
C LEU A 173 -5.01 1.92 19.29
N TRP A 174 -6.06 1.20 19.67
CA TRP A 174 -6.28 0.80 21.05
C TRP A 174 -5.21 -0.17 21.54
N SER A 175 -4.92 -1.21 20.76
CA SER A 175 -3.94 -2.24 21.10
C SER A 175 -2.53 -1.67 21.25
N ARG A 176 -2.11 -0.74 20.37
CA ARG A 176 -0.74 -0.22 20.36
C ARG A 176 -0.54 1.07 21.15
N TYR A 177 -1.54 1.95 21.15
CA TYR A 177 -1.43 3.30 21.68
C TYR A 177 -2.46 3.63 22.78
N HIS A 178 -3.33 2.68 23.12
CA HIS A 178 -4.33 2.80 24.20
C HIS A 178 -5.25 4.03 24.09
N PHE A 179 -5.62 4.41 22.87
CA PHE A 179 -6.63 5.44 22.64
C PHE A 179 -7.59 5.06 21.51
N ILE A 180 -8.80 5.60 21.56
CA ILE A 180 -9.81 5.46 20.51
C ILE A 180 -9.84 6.75 19.69
N CYS A 181 -9.53 6.66 18.41
CA CYS A 181 -9.52 7.82 17.53
C CYS A 181 -10.94 8.39 17.32
N CYS A 182 -11.09 9.70 17.55
CA CYS A 182 -12.33 10.47 17.37
C CYS A 182 -12.19 11.56 16.29
N CYS A 183 -11.23 11.44 15.37
CA CYS A 183 -11.03 12.39 14.28
C CYS A 183 -12.27 12.52 13.37
N ARG A 184 -12.29 13.54 12.49
CA ARG A 184 -13.42 13.81 11.58
C ARG A 184 -13.90 12.58 10.79
N ARG A 185 -12.97 11.73 10.32
CA ARG A 185 -13.29 10.50 9.58
C ARG A 185 -13.95 9.45 10.49
N CYS A 186 -13.39 9.20 11.68
CA CYS A 186 -13.94 8.23 12.63
C CYS A 186 -15.27 8.69 13.25
N SER A 187 -15.47 9.99 13.43
CA SER A 187 -16.68 10.57 14.02
C SER A 187 -17.80 10.82 13.01
N ALA A 188 -17.57 10.55 11.72
CA ALA A 188 -18.58 10.72 10.69
C ALA A 188 -19.76 9.75 10.88
N SER A 189 -20.98 10.29 10.86
CA SER A 189 -22.22 9.53 10.84
C SER A 189 -23.20 10.21 9.87
N PRO A 190 -23.64 9.55 8.78
CA PRO A 190 -23.23 8.21 8.34
C PRO A 190 -21.74 8.14 7.96
N LEU A 191 -21.22 6.91 7.81
CA LEU A 191 -19.85 6.66 7.37
C LEU A 191 -19.52 7.43 6.08
N THR A 192 -18.26 7.87 5.97
CA THR A 192 -17.76 8.51 4.76
C THR A 192 -17.84 7.56 3.57
N TYR A 193 -17.77 8.07 2.33
CA TYR A 193 -17.75 7.20 1.14
C TYR A 193 -16.65 6.15 1.22
N VAL A 194 -15.43 6.55 1.60
CA VAL A 194 -14.28 5.67 1.71
C VAL A 194 -14.52 4.56 2.74
N ASP A 195 -14.96 4.91 3.94
CA ASP A 195 -15.18 3.91 4.99
C ASP A 195 -16.32 2.94 4.63
N ARG A 196 -17.39 3.42 3.96
CA ARG A 196 -18.42 2.53 3.42
C ARG A 196 -17.85 1.57 2.37
N ALA A 197 -17.10 2.07 1.41
CA ALA A 197 -16.54 1.26 0.32
C ALA A 197 -15.54 0.21 0.82
N LEU A 198 -14.78 0.50 1.88
CA LEU A 198 -13.81 -0.41 2.50
C LEU A 198 -14.46 -1.57 3.28
N GLU A 199 -15.74 -1.43 3.66
CA GLU A 199 -16.52 -2.37 4.47
C GLU A 199 -17.70 -3.00 3.68
N GLU A 200 -17.88 -2.65 2.41
CA GLU A 200 -19.04 -3.05 1.61
C GLU A 200 -18.98 -4.51 1.14
N LEU A 201 -20.05 -5.26 1.42
CA LEU A 201 -20.28 -6.64 0.98
C LEU A 201 -21.55 -6.74 0.13
N TYR A 202 -21.50 -7.62 -0.87
CA TYR A 202 -22.64 -8.01 -1.69
C TYR A 202 -23.12 -9.39 -1.29
N VAL A 203 -24.45 -9.56 -1.18
CA VAL A 203 -25.09 -10.86 -0.98
C VAL A 203 -25.77 -11.26 -2.29
N ALA A 204 -25.31 -12.34 -2.91
CA ALA A 204 -26.03 -13.01 -3.99
C ALA A 204 -26.94 -14.07 -3.35
N SER A 205 -28.25 -13.85 -3.38
CA SER A 205 -29.25 -14.85 -2.97
C SER A 205 -29.94 -15.39 -4.22
N LEU A 206 -30.01 -16.72 -4.33
CA LEU A 206 -30.64 -17.41 -5.46
C LEU A 206 -32.16 -17.17 -5.55
N ASP A 207 -32.80 -16.64 -4.50
CA ASP A 207 -34.23 -16.34 -4.45
C ASP A 207 -34.51 -14.86 -4.14
N SER A 208 -34.86 -14.10 -5.17
CA SER A 208 -35.07 -12.64 -5.15
C SER A 208 -36.31 -12.13 -4.39
N LEU A 209 -36.81 -12.79 -3.34
CA LEU A 209 -38.10 -12.42 -2.73
C LEU A 209 -38.26 -12.50 -1.19
N SER A 210 -37.21 -12.69 -0.38
CA SER A 210 -37.37 -12.63 1.09
C SER A 210 -36.68 -11.42 1.72
N SER A 211 -37.45 -10.34 1.87
CA SER A 211 -37.00 -9.05 2.41
C SER A 211 -36.81 -9.01 3.94
N ASN A 212 -36.51 -10.12 4.63
CA ASN A 212 -36.37 -10.14 6.10
C ASN A 212 -35.47 -11.28 6.61
N ILE A 213 -34.23 -11.35 6.13
CA ILE A 213 -33.19 -12.14 6.81
C ILE A 213 -32.28 -11.13 7.51
N SER A 214 -32.12 -11.26 8.83
CA SER A 214 -31.08 -10.54 9.56
C SER A 214 -29.73 -11.08 9.11
N PHE A 215 -29.16 -10.48 8.06
CA PHE A 215 -27.84 -10.81 7.56
C PHE A 215 -26.80 -10.44 8.63
N ASP A 216 -26.03 -11.43 9.07
CA ASP A 216 -24.92 -11.23 10.00
C ASP A 216 -23.65 -10.86 9.20
N THR A 217 -23.58 -9.58 8.81
CA THR A 217 -22.44 -8.99 8.10
C THR A 217 -21.13 -9.21 8.84
N ASP A 218 -21.16 -9.17 10.17
CA ASP A 218 -19.96 -9.27 11.00
C ASP A 218 -19.37 -10.68 10.92
N LYS A 219 -20.22 -11.72 11.03
CA LYS A 219 -19.80 -13.12 10.88
C LYS A 219 -19.32 -13.43 9.47
N ALA A 220 -19.97 -12.89 8.44
CA ALA A 220 -19.52 -13.07 7.05
C ALA A 220 -18.14 -12.40 6.82
N THR A 221 -17.96 -11.19 7.33
CA THR A 221 -16.70 -10.44 7.25
C THR A 221 -15.58 -11.20 7.97
N GLN A 222 -15.83 -11.68 9.19
CA GLN A 222 -14.84 -12.44 9.96
C GLN A 222 -14.32 -13.66 9.17
N LYS A 223 -15.22 -14.45 8.58
CA LYS A 223 -14.83 -15.65 7.84
C LYS A 223 -14.11 -15.33 6.52
N LEU A 224 -14.51 -14.26 5.84
CA LEU A 224 -13.79 -13.75 4.67
C LEU A 224 -12.36 -13.32 5.06
N THR A 225 -12.20 -12.65 6.20
CA THR A 225 -10.90 -12.28 6.75
C THR A 225 -10.05 -13.52 7.03
N GLU A 226 -10.57 -14.49 7.80
CA GLU A 226 -9.87 -15.73 8.13
C GLU A 226 -9.42 -16.49 6.87
N TYR A 227 -10.30 -16.63 5.88
CA TYR A 227 -9.97 -17.32 4.63
C TYR A 227 -8.86 -16.62 3.82
N ILE A 228 -8.91 -15.29 3.75
CA ILE A 228 -7.93 -14.49 2.99
C ILE A 228 -6.60 -14.46 3.73
N GLU A 229 -6.58 -14.31 5.05
CA GLU A 229 -5.36 -14.35 5.86
C GLU A 229 -4.68 -15.72 5.77
N ASP A 230 -5.43 -16.81 5.82
CA ASP A 230 -4.91 -18.16 5.61
C ASP A 230 -4.32 -18.34 4.19
N ALA A 231 -4.99 -17.82 3.16
CA ALA A 231 -4.45 -17.83 1.80
C ALA A 231 -3.17 -16.98 1.66
N ILE A 232 -3.07 -15.85 2.38
CA ILE A 232 -1.86 -15.02 2.40
C ILE A 232 -0.74 -15.72 3.18
N ALA A 233 -1.06 -16.44 4.25
CA ALA A 233 -0.08 -17.22 5.02
C ALA A 233 0.58 -18.32 4.18
N ASP A 234 -0.14 -18.95 3.25
CA ASP A 234 0.43 -19.90 2.27
C ASP A 234 1.53 -19.27 1.40
N TYR A 235 1.41 -17.98 1.08
CA TYR A 235 2.45 -17.25 0.34
C TYR A 235 3.68 -16.97 1.20
N LEU A 236 3.47 -16.55 2.45
CA LEU A 236 4.54 -16.20 3.38
C LEU A 236 5.31 -17.42 3.90
N SER A 237 4.68 -18.60 3.96
CA SER A 237 5.29 -19.86 4.41
C SER A 237 6.13 -20.56 3.34
N SER A 238 6.23 -19.98 2.13
CA SER A 238 7.10 -20.39 1.02
C SER A 238 6.80 -21.74 0.34
N ASP A 239 5.76 -22.49 0.73
CA ASP A 239 5.51 -23.83 0.16
C ASP A 239 4.57 -23.88 -1.06
N ASP A 240 3.63 -22.94 -1.26
CA ASP A 240 2.81 -22.93 -2.49
C ASP A 240 2.14 -21.58 -2.87
N PRO A 241 2.88 -20.62 -3.43
CA PRO A 241 2.28 -19.41 -3.99
C PRO A 241 1.23 -19.63 -5.11
N VAL A 242 1.17 -20.80 -5.76
CA VAL A 242 0.14 -21.07 -6.79
C VAL A 242 -1.19 -21.38 -6.12
N SER A 243 -1.19 -22.13 -5.01
CA SER A 243 -2.36 -22.30 -4.15
C SER A 243 -2.87 -20.94 -3.64
N CYS A 244 -1.99 -20.09 -3.10
CA CYS A 244 -2.33 -18.75 -2.65
C CYS A 244 -3.08 -17.95 -3.75
N CYS A 245 -2.49 -17.85 -4.94
CA CYS A 245 -3.09 -17.08 -6.03
C CYS A 245 -4.47 -17.63 -6.42
N LYS A 246 -4.59 -18.95 -6.58
CA LYS A 246 -5.87 -19.59 -6.94
C LYS A 246 -6.95 -19.37 -5.87
N ARG A 247 -6.59 -19.47 -4.59
CA ARG A 247 -7.51 -19.24 -3.46
C ARG A 247 -8.00 -17.79 -3.43
N LEU A 248 -7.09 -16.83 -3.59
CA LEU A 248 -7.42 -15.40 -3.61
C LEU A 248 -8.27 -15.03 -4.84
N GLU A 249 -7.92 -15.50 -6.03
CA GLU A 249 -8.72 -15.29 -7.24
C GLU A 249 -10.12 -15.91 -7.11
N HIS A 250 -10.20 -17.11 -6.53
CA HIS A 250 -11.47 -17.79 -6.28
C HIS A 250 -12.39 -17.00 -5.37
N VAL A 251 -11.90 -16.57 -4.19
CA VAL A 251 -12.75 -15.81 -3.24
C VAL A 251 -13.16 -14.44 -3.79
N LEU A 252 -12.29 -13.80 -4.59
CA LEU A 252 -12.62 -12.54 -5.27
C LEU A 252 -13.70 -12.73 -6.35
N ALA A 253 -13.61 -13.78 -7.16
CA ALA A 253 -14.54 -14.04 -8.26
C ALA A 253 -15.88 -14.62 -7.81
N GLN A 254 -15.84 -15.61 -6.94
CA GLN A 254 -17.01 -16.41 -6.60
C GLN A 254 -17.63 -15.97 -5.27
N GLY A 255 -16.83 -15.46 -4.33
CA GLY A 255 -17.24 -15.23 -2.94
C GLY A 255 -17.14 -16.50 -2.09
N LEU A 256 -17.66 -16.43 -0.86
CA LEU A 256 -17.80 -17.59 0.05
C LEU A 256 -19.29 -17.93 0.24
N SER A 257 -19.63 -19.21 0.20
CA SER A 257 -21.02 -19.70 0.38
C SER A 257 -21.31 -20.18 1.80
N ASP A 258 -22.56 -20.12 2.24
CA ASP A 258 -23.00 -20.57 3.59
C ASP A 258 -22.58 -22.00 3.97
N GLU A 259 -22.46 -22.91 2.99
CA GLU A 259 -22.03 -24.31 3.21
C GLU A 259 -20.55 -24.40 3.62
N GLN A 260 -19.70 -23.54 3.05
CA GLN A 260 -18.29 -23.41 3.42
C GLN A 260 -18.12 -22.69 4.78
N LEU A 261 -19.23 -22.19 5.33
CA LEU A 261 -19.29 -21.40 6.56
C LEU A 261 -20.02 -22.15 7.70
N GLU A 262 -20.28 -23.46 7.58
CA GLU A 262 -20.94 -24.30 8.61
C GLU A 262 -22.22 -23.68 9.24
N CYS A 263 -23.11 -23.07 8.46
CA CYS A 263 -24.41 -22.63 8.98
C CYS A 263 -25.42 -23.78 8.89
N LYS A 264 -25.43 -24.69 9.87
CA LYS A 264 -26.46 -25.71 10.00
C LYS A 264 -27.77 -25.09 10.48
N GLU A 265 -28.54 -24.49 9.56
CA GLU A 265 -29.99 -24.36 9.69
C GLU A 265 -30.60 -23.88 8.35
N GLY A 266 -31.25 -24.81 7.63
CA GLY A 266 -32.35 -24.54 6.69
C GLY A 266 -32.09 -23.71 5.43
N ASN A 267 -31.66 -24.38 4.35
CA ASN A 267 -32.09 -24.16 2.95
C ASN A 267 -32.08 -22.74 2.33
N LEU A 268 -31.09 -21.90 2.64
CA LEU A 268 -30.78 -20.74 1.80
C LEU A 268 -29.28 -20.65 1.58
N GLN A 269 -28.85 -20.73 0.31
CA GLN A 269 -27.44 -20.66 -0.09
C GLN A 269 -27.12 -19.20 -0.44
N ALA A 270 -26.75 -18.39 0.53
CA ALA A 270 -26.23 -17.06 0.26
C ALA A 270 -24.74 -17.15 -0.07
N THR A 271 -24.32 -16.38 -1.07
CA THR A 271 -22.90 -16.20 -1.39
C THR A 271 -22.50 -14.76 -1.13
N TYR A 272 -21.47 -14.60 -0.30
CA TYR A 272 -20.94 -13.29 0.10
C TYR A 272 -19.77 -12.91 -0.78
N ARG A 273 -19.85 -11.73 -1.39
CA ARG A 273 -18.83 -11.20 -2.29
C ARG A 273 -18.34 -9.85 -1.79
N LEU A 274 -17.03 -9.66 -1.88
CA LEU A 274 -16.38 -8.43 -1.50
C LEU A 274 -16.64 -7.35 -2.54
N HIS A 275 -16.89 -6.11 -2.09
CA HIS A 275 -16.80 -4.96 -2.99
C HIS A 275 -15.36 -4.86 -3.54
N PRO A 276 -15.12 -4.49 -4.81
CA PRO A 276 -13.77 -4.33 -5.36
C PRO A 276 -12.89 -3.30 -4.65
N LEU A 277 -13.51 -2.40 -3.88
CA LEU A 277 -12.85 -1.41 -3.04
C LEU A 277 -12.76 -1.84 -1.57
N HIS A 278 -13.28 -3.01 -1.21
CA HIS A 278 -13.24 -3.53 0.15
C HIS A 278 -11.78 -3.74 0.58
N HIS A 279 -11.45 -3.47 1.84
CA HIS A 279 -10.05 -3.55 2.32
C HIS A 279 -9.42 -4.94 2.09
N LEU A 280 -10.16 -6.02 2.31
CA LEU A 280 -9.72 -7.38 1.98
C LEU A 280 -9.45 -7.60 0.48
N SER A 281 -10.21 -6.95 -0.41
CA SER A 281 -9.93 -7.00 -1.84
C SER A 281 -8.63 -6.26 -2.18
N LEU A 282 -8.39 -5.09 -1.57
CA LEU A 282 -7.14 -4.36 -1.75
C LEU A 282 -5.92 -5.16 -1.25
N ASN A 283 -6.06 -5.85 -0.11
CA ASN A 283 -5.03 -6.76 0.41
C ASN A 283 -4.79 -7.93 -0.55
N ALA A 284 -5.86 -8.55 -1.07
CA ALA A 284 -5.74 -9.63 -2.05
C ALA A 284 -5.06 -9.15 -3.34
N TYR A 285 -5.37 -7.95 -3.86
CA TYR A 285 -4.70 -7.40 -5.04
C TYR A 285 -3.22 -7.15 -4.78
N THR A 286 -2.88 -6.64 -3.60
CA THR A 286 -1.48 -6.42 -3.18
C THR A 286 -0.72 -7.74 -3.16
N THR A 287 -1.29 -8.77 -2.51
CA THR A 287 -0.68 -10.10 -2.43
C THR A 287 -0.56 -10.75 -3.80
N LEU A 288 -1.62 -10.72 -4.62
CA LEU A 288 -1.61 -11.30 -5.97
C LEU A 288 -0.57 -10.63 -6.88
N ALA A 289 -0.48 -9.29 -6.84
CA ALA A 289 0.53 -8.56 -7.58
C ALA A 289 1.96 -8.99 -7.18
N SER A 290 2.21 -9.15 -5.88
CA SER A 290 3.52 -9.60 -5.36
C SER A 290 3.81 -11.07 -5.65
N ALA A 291 2.86 -11.97 -5.37
CA ALA A 291 3.01 -13.41 -5.50
C ALA A 291 3.32 -13.82 -6.94
N TYR A 292 2.58 -13.29 -7.91
CA TYR A 292 2.87 -13.51 -9.32
C TYR A 292 4.23 -12.94 -9.74
N LYS A 293 4.63 -11.76 -9.24
CA LYS A 293 5.93 -11.14 -9.56
C LYS A 293 7.11 -11.97 -9.04
N THR A 294 7.03 -12.46 -7.80
CA THR A 294 8.05 -13.34 -7.21
C THR A 294 8.17 -14.63 -8.01
N ARG A 295 7.04 -15.28 -8.33
CA ARG A 295 7.04 -16.54 -9.10
C ARG A 295 7.65 -16.40 -10.49
N THR A 296 7.32 -15.34 -11.23
CA THR A 296 7.99 -15.06 -12.51
C THR A 296 9.51 -15.00 -12.35
N SER A 297 9.98 -14.36 -11.27
CA SER A 297 11.41 -14.23 -10.98
C SER A 297 12.09 -15.55 -10.63
N ASP A 298 11.36 -16.50 -10.01
CA ASP A 298 11.87 -17.85 -9.68
C ASP A 298 11.90 -18.79 -10.90
N LEU A 299 10.97 -18.63 -11.85
CA LEU A 299 10.86 -19.49 -13.04
C LEU A 299 11.89 -19.12 -14.14
N LEU A 300 12.21 -17.83 -14.26
CA LEU A 300 13.14 -17.31 -15.28
C LEU A 300 14.55 -17.94 -15.26
N PRO A 301 15.21 -18.16 -14.09
CA PRO A 301 16.54 -18.76 -14.02
C PRO A 301 16.61 -20.27 -14.31
N LEU A 302 15.47 -20.98 -14.26
CA LEU A 302 15.42 -22.45 -14.36
C LEU A 302 15.21 -22.98 -15.79
N CYS A 303 15.17 -22.10 -16.79
CA CYS A 303 14.76 -22.46 -18.16
C CYS A 303 15.92 -22.40 -19.17
N PRO A 304 16.52 -23.55 -19.56
CA PRO A 304 17.34 -23.59 -20.76
C PRO A 304 16.53 -23.79 -22.06
N GLU A 305 15.45 -24.59 -22.09
CA GLU A 305 14.89 -25.07 -23.39
C GLU A 305 13.39 -25.51 -23.38
N ARG A 306 12.50 -25.09 -22.46
CA ARG A 306 11.06 -25.45 -22.49
C ARG A 306 10.13 -24.25 -22.65
N ASP A 307 9.55 -24.13 -23.85
CA ASP A 307 8.57 -23.11 -24.29
C ASP A 307 7.40 -22.91 -23.31
N GLU A 308 6.89 -24.00 -22.71
CA GLU A 308 5.72 -23.97 -21.82
C GLU A 308 5.92 -23.16 -20.52
N HIS A 309 7.10 -23.25 -19.89
CA HIS A 309 7.39 -22.51 -18.65
C HIS A 309 7.63 -21.01 -18.89
N LEU A 310 8.10 -20.66 -20.09
CA LEU A 310 8.29 -19.26 -20.47
C LEU A 310 6.94 -18.57 -20.72
N VAL A 311 6.01 -19.26 -21.38
CA VAL A 311 4.62 -18.81 -21.54
C VAL A 311 3.92 -18.68 -20.19
N GLU A 312 4.12 -19.63 -19.27
CA GLU A 312 3.59 -19.55 -17.90
C GLU A 312 4.16 -18.33 -17.14
N ALA A 313 5.48 -18.15 -17.14
CA ALA A 313 6.12 -17.01 -16.48
C ALA A 313 5.66 -15.66 -17.07
N PHE A 314 5.46 -15.59 -18.39
CA PHE A 314 4.92 -14.43 -19.08
C PHE A 314 3.47 -14.13 -18.64
N ASN A 315 2.61 -15.15 -18.58
CA ASN A 315 1.22 -15.01 -18.13
C ASN A 315 1.13 -14.59 -16.65
N MET A 316 1.99 -15.13 -15.79
CA MET A 316 2.10 -14.70 -14.38
C MET A 316 2.52 -13.23 -14.28
N SER A 317 3.54 -12.82 -15.05
CA SER A 317 3.98 -11.42 -15.09
C SER A 317 2.84 -10.50 -15.54
N ARG A 318 2.07 -10.93 -16.55
CA ARG A 318 0.89 -10.23 -17.04
C ARG A 318 -0.18 -10.07 -15.96
N SER A 319 -0.52 -11.13 -15.22
CA SER A 319 -1.47 -11.08 -14.10
C SER A 319 -0.98 -10.19 -12.95
N SER A 320 0.31 -10.25 -12.61
CA SER A 320 0.93 -9.37 -11.61
C SER A 320 0.70 -7.89 -11.95
N VAL A 321 0.98 -7.52 -13.21
CA VAL A 321 0.78 -6.16 -13.72
C VAL A 321 -0.69 -5.74 -13.69
N ALA A 322 -1.60 -6.63 -14.06
CA ALA A 322 -3.04 -6.36 -14.05
C ALA A 322 -3.55 -6.05 -12.62
N TYR A 323 -3.13 -6.85 -11.62
CA TYR A 323 -3.48 -6.61 -10.22
C TYR A 323 -2.84 -5.34 -9.65
N ALA A 324 -1.58 -5.05 -9.99
CA ALA A 324 -0.93 -3.81 -9.58
C ALA A 324 -1.67 -2.57 -10.14
N LEU A 325 -2.11 -2.63 -11.39
CA LEU A 325 -2.90 -1.55 -12.01
C LEU A 325 -4.29 -1.42 -11.39
N MET A 326 -4.98 -2.54 -11.11
CA MET A 326 -6.27 -2.56 -10.42
C MET A 326 -6.17 -1.92 -9.03
N LEU A 327 -5.14 -2.28 -8.26
CA LEU A 327 -4.88 -1.71 -6.94
C LEU A 327 -4.61 -0.20 -7.01
N ALA A 328 -3.79 0.25 -7.96
CA ALA A 328 -3.50 1.67 -8.15
C ALA A 328 -4.75 2.47 -8.53
N GLY A 329 -5.60 1.94 -9.42
CA GLY A 329 -6.85 2.58 -9.81
C GLY A 329 -7.88 2.60 -8.68
N ALA A 330 -8.08 1.48 -7.98
CA ALA A 330 -8.99 1.37 -6.83
C ALA A 330 -8.64 2.37 -5.73
N THR A 331 -7.35 2.44 -5.37
CA THR A 331 -6.89 3.36 -4.32
C THR A 331 -6.89 4.82 -4.78
N HIS A 332 -6.63 5.11 -6.07
CA HIS A 332 -6.81 6.45 -6.64
C HIS A 332 -8.26 6.91 -6.54
N HIS A 333 -9.22 6.03 -6.82
CA HIS A 333 -10.64 6.33 -6.70
C HIS A 333 -11.00 6.70 -5.25
N LEU A 334 -10.54 5.92 -4.27
CA LEU A 334 -10.73 6.26 -2.84
C LEU A 334 -10.06 7.60 -2.48
N PHE A 335 -8.87 7.87 -3.00
CA PHE A 335 -8.13 9.12 -2.78
C PHE A 335 -8.87 10.36 -3.28
N HIS A 336 -9.72 10.23 -4.31
CA HIS A 336 -10.58 11.32 -4.75
C HIS A 336 -11.53 11.82 -3.63
N PHE A 337 -11.92 10.93 -2.71
CA PHE A 337 -12.84 11.23 -1.61
C PHE A 337 -12.12 11.45 -0.27
N GLU A 338 -10.92 10.90 -0.07
CA GLU A 338 -10.06 11.18 1.08
C GLU A 338 -8.62 11.43 0.63
N THR A 339 -8.24 12.71 0.59
CA THR A 339 -6.94 13.16 0.09
C THR A 339 -5.77 12.77 0.99
N SER A 340 -6.00 12.35 2.24
CA SER A 340 -4.91 11.82 3.08
C SER A 340 -4.36 10.49 2.60
N LEU A 341 -5.02 9.79 1.67
CA LEU A 341 -4.54 8.56 1.04
C LEU A 341 -3.40 8.78 0.04
N ILE A 342 -2.96 10.03 -0.16
CA ILE A 342 -1.96 10.42 -1.16
C ILE A 342 -0.66 9.60 -1.08
N ALA A 343 -0.19 9.24 0.12
CA ALA A 343 1.03 8.47 0.29
C ALA A 343 0.87 7.02 -0.22
N SER A 344 -0.23 6.36 0.14
CA SER A 344 -0.55 5.01 -0.33
C SER A 344 -0.73 5.00 -1.85
N VAL A 345 -1.48 5.97 -2.38
CA VAL A 345 -1.72 6.10 -3.84
C VAL A 345 -0.43 6.37 -4.61
N ALA A 346 0.48 7.19 -4.07
CA ALA A 346 1.80 7.40 -4.68
C ALA A 346 2.56 6.07 -4.83
N ASN A 347 2.62 5.26 -3.77
CA ASN A 347 3.29 3.96 -3.78
C ASN A 347 2.66 2.99 -4.80
N PHE A 348 1.32 2.90 -4.85
CA PHE A 348 0.65 1.99 -5.77
C PHE A 348 0.82 2.40 -7.24
N TRP A 349 0.78 3.70 -7.57
CA TRP A 349 1.08 4.15 -8.93
C TRP A 349 2.53 3.90 -9.35
N ILE A 350 3.48 4.11 -8.44
CA ILE A 350 4.90 3.79 -8.68
C ILE A 350 5.06 2.29 -8.95
N SER A 351 4.51 1.44 -8.07
CA SER A 351 4.56 -0.02 -8.20
C SER A 351 3.91 -0.53 -9.49
N ALA A 352 2.75 0.00 -9.86
CA ALA A 352 2.09 -0.31 -11.13
C ALA A 352 2.94 0.14 -12.33
N GLY A 353 3.50 1.34 -12.26
CA GLY A 353 4.37 1.89 -13.30
C GLY A 353 5.62 1.04 -13.53
N GLU A 354 6.34 0.70 -12.47
CA GLU A 354 7.50 -0.20 -12.50
C GLU A 354 7.16 -1.57 -13.08
N SER A 355 6.04 -2.16 -12.66
CA SER A 355 5.62 -3.48 -13.12
C SER A 355 5.27 -3.45 -14.61
N LEU A 356 4.55 -2.43 -15.07
CA LEU A 356 4.23 -2.20 -16.48
C LEU A 356 5.49 -2.04 -17.34
N LEU A 357 6.45 -1.22 -16.88
CA LEU A 357 7.70 -0.97 -17.60
C LEU A 357 8.58 -2.24 -17.67
N THR A 358 8.70 -2.95 -16.55
CA THR A 358 9.44 -4.22 -16.48
C THR A 358 8.83 -5.24 -17.44
N PHE A 359 7.50 -5.39 -17.42
CA PHE A 359 6.81 -6.33 -18.28
C PHE A 359 6.89 -5.93 -19.76
N ALA A 360 6.75 -4.63 -20.09
CA ALA A 360 6.93 -4.11 -21.45
C ALA A 360 8.35 -4.37 -22.00
N ARG A 361 9.37 -4.43 -21.14
CA ARG A 361 10.76 -4.71 -21.53
C ARG A 361 11.13 -6.18 -21.54
N SER A 362 10.29 -7.05 -20.99
CA SER A 362 10.60 -8.48 -20.88
C SER A 362 10.91 -9.11 -22.24
N SER A 363 11.83 -10.08 -22.25
CA SER A 363 12.19 -10.85 -23.44
C SER A 363 11.09 -11.80 -23.90
N GLY A 364 10.12 -12.13 -23.03
CA GLY A 364 8.99 -13.01 -23.35
C GLY A 364 8.10 -12.49 -24.48
N TRP A 365 8.15 -11.18 -24.77
CA TRP A 365 7.51 -10.60 -25.96
C TRP A 365 8.06 -11.16 -27.29
N ASN A 366 9.31 -11.64 -27.31
CA ASN A 366 9.94 -12.16 -28.53
C ASN A 366 9.51 -13.59 -28.86
N GLU A 367 9.02 -14.36 -27.89
CA GLU A 367 8.50 -15.72 -28.10
C GLU A 367 7.00 -15.71 -28.42
N PHE A 368 6.26 -14.77 -27.83
CA PHE A 368 4.82 -14.61 -28.09
C PHE A 368 4.52 -14.02 -29.49
N VAL A 369 5.48 -13.28 -30.06
CA VAL A 369 5.39 -12.73 -31.40
C VAL A 369 6.34 -13.54 -32.27
N GLY A 370 5.86 -14.66 -32.82
CA GLY A 370 6.67 -15.66 -33.53
C GLY A 370 7.45 -15.17 -34.77
N TRP A 371 7.50 -13.88 -35.04
CA TRP A 371 8.21 -13.27 -36.15
C TRP A 371 9.11 -12.17 -35.61
N GLY A 372 10.41 -12.25 -35.94
CA GLY A 372 11.49 -11.37 -35.47
C GLY A 372 11.30 -9.88 -35.72
N LEU A 373 10.35 -9.27 -35.02
CA LEU A 373 10.21 -7.83 -34.88
C LEU A 373 11.39 -7.37 -34.01
N PRO A 374 12.24 -6.46 -34.51
CA PRO A 374 13.37 -5.98 -33.74
C PRO A 374 12.84 -5.39 -32.43
N VAL A 375 13.57 -5.67 -31.34
CA VAL A 375 13.38 -5.02 -30.04
C VAL A 375 13.06 -3.55 -30.30
N LEU A 376 11.79 -3.16 -30.10
CA LEU A 376 11.36 -1.79 -30.32
C LEU A 376 12.31 -0.93 -29.48
N ASN A 377 12.97 0.04 -30.10
CA ASN A 377 13.88 0.90 -29.37
C ASN A 377 13.04 1.86 -28.50
N LEU A 378 12.55 1.36 -27.36
CA LEU A 378 11.69 2.08 -26.44
C LEU A 378 12.38 3.33 -25.88
N SER A 379 13.73 3.40 -25.93
CA SER A 379 14.51 4.61 -25.61
C SER A 379 14.23 5.81 -26.54
N SER A 380 13.63 5.59 -27.72
CA SER A 380 13.15 6.70 -28.57
C SER A 380 11.80 7.25 -28.10
N ILE A 381 11.02 6.45 -27.38
CA ILE A 381 9.70 6.81 -26.84
C ILE A 381 9.85 7.60 -25.53
N THR A 382 10.88 7.30 -24.74
CA THR A 382 11.21 7.97 -23.47
C THR A 382 11.55 9.46 -23.65
N ALA A 383 12.14 9.82 -24.79
CA ALA A 383 12.43 11.20 -25.17
C ALA A 383 11.16 12.05 -25.42
N HIS A 384 9.99 11.45 -25.64
CA HIS A 384 8.78 12.16 -26.02
C HIS A 384 7.96 12.59 -24.80
N LYS A 385 8.01 13.88 -24.48
CA LYS A 385 7.12 14.51 -23.50
C LYS A 385 5.67 14.37 -23.97
N CYS A 386 4.81 13.77 -23.14
CA CYS A 386 3.39 13.70 -23.44
C CYS A 386 2.78 15.11 -23.44
N PRO A 387 2.29 15.62 -24.59
CA PRO A 387 1.82 17.00 -24.70
C PRO A 387 0.50 17.24 -23.95
N LYS A 388 -0.24 16.16 -23.64
CA LYS A 388 -1.54 16.23 -22.96
C LYS A 388 -1.39 16.51 -21.47
N CYS A 389 -0.43 15.86 -20.80
CA CYS A 389 -0.31 15.91 -19.34
C CYS A 389 0.92 16.66 -18.84
N LEU A 390 2.00 16.77 -19.63
CA LEU A 390 3.26 17.40 -19.23
C LEU A 390 3.80 16.88 -17.86
N LEU A 391 3.49 15.62 -17.52
CA LEU A 391 3.83 15.03 -16.21
C LEU A 391 5.33 15.02 -15.95
N VAL A 392 6.15 14.77 -16.98
CA VAL A 392 7.62 14.84 -16.88
C VAL A 392 8.06 16.23 -16.41
N ASP A 393 7.49 17.29 -16.99
CA ASP A 393 7.84 18.67 -16.62
C ASP A 393 7.35 19.02 -15.22
N LYS A 394 6.13 18.59 -14.86
CA LYS A 394 5.57 18.79 -13.52
C LYS A 394 6.39 18.06 -12.45
N PHE A 395 6.80 16.82 -12.71
CA PHE A 395 7.64 16.02 -11.81
C PHE A 395 9.02 16.67 -11.61
N ARG A 396 9.69 17.10 -12.69
CA ARG A 396 10.97 17.82 -12.60
C ARG A 396 10.83 19.18 -11.89
N THR A 397 9.71 19.87 -12.05
CA THR A 397 9.47 21.19 -11.43
C THR A 397 9.21 21.06 -9.91
N ILE A 398 8.46 20.04 -9.48
CA ILE A 398 8.19 19.84 -8.04
C ILE A 398 9.45 19.40 -7.28
N GLN A 399 10.41 18.75 -7.97
CA GLN A 399 11.69 18.40 -7.38
C GLN A 399 12.51 19.62 -6.92
N LEU A 400 12.27 20.79 -7.52
CA LEU A 400 12.92 22.05 -7.16
C LEU A 400 12.25 22.75 -5.94
N ASP A 401 11.62 21.97 -5.06
CA ASP A 401 10.90 22.39 -3.83
C ASP A 401 9.91 23.56 -4.05
N SER A 402 9.17 23.52 -5.17
CA SER A 402 8.09 24.48 -5.42
C SER A 402 6.84 24.14 -4.59
N GLN A 403 6.25 25.15 -3.95
CA GLN A 403 4.97 24.99 -3.25
C GLN A 403 3.88 24.71 -4.28
N VAL A 404 3.27 23.53 -4.22
CA VAL A 404 2.19 23.14 -5.13
C VAL A 404 0.90 23.83 -4.71
N GLN A 405 0.33 24.62 -5.61
CA GLN A 405 -1.02 25.16 -5.44
C GLN A 405 -2.04 24.06 -5.72
N TYR A 406 -3.14 24.04 -4.96
CA TYR A 406 -4.19 23.04 -5.12
C TYR A 406 -4.78 23.01 -6.55
N ALA A 407 -4.92 24.16 -7.20
CA ALA A 407 -5.39 24.25 -8.58
C ALA A 407 -4.44 23.56 -9.58
N ASP A 408 -3.12 23.70 -9.40
CA ASP A 408 -2.12 23.02 -10.23
C ASP A 408 -2.14 21.51 -10.01
N PHE A 409 -2.35 21.09 -8.75
CA PHE A 409 -2.50 19.68 -8.38
C PHE A 409 -3.71 19.05 -9.08
N GLU A 410 -4.90 19.67 -8.98
CA GLU A 410 -6.12 19.15 -9.60
C GLU A 410 -6.04 19.11 -11.13
N ASP A 411 -5.44 20.13 -11.77
CA ASP A 411 -5.22 20.10 -13.22
C ASP A 411 -4.27 18.97 -13.64
N THR A 412 -3.20 18.76 -12.88
CA THR A 412 -2.24 17.67 -13.11
C THR A 412 -2.92 16.30 -12.97
N ARG A 413 -3.70 16.10 -11.91
CA ARG A 413 -4.49 14.88 -11.67
C ARG A 413 -5.47 14.61 -12.81
N ARG A 414 -6.25 15.61 -13.21
CA ARG A 414 -7.23 15.48 -14.32
C ARG A 414 -6.55 15.10 -15.63
N LYS A 415 -5.44 15.76 -15.98
CA LYS A 415 -4.70 15.46 -17.21
C LYS A 415 -4.05 14.07 -17.18
N PHE A 416 -3.54 13.65 -16.03
CA PHE A 416 -3.04 12.29 -15.81
C PHE A 416 -4.14 11.26 -16.09
N LEU A 417 -5.31 11.40 -15.46
CA LEU A 417 -6.43 10.46 -15.63
C LEU A 417 -6.85 10.32 -17.09
N VAL A 418 -6.96 11.44 -17.83
CA VAL A 418 -7.28 11.40 -19.27
C VAL A 418 -6.27 10.58 -20.07
N CYS A 419 -4.98 10.70 -19.77
CA CYS A 419 -3.95 9.91 -20.45
C CYS A 419 -4.04 8.42 -20.08
N VAL A 420 -4.08 8.12 -18.79
CA VAL A 420 -3.99 6.74 -18.29
C VAL A 420 -5.24 5.95 -18.62
N THR A 421 -6.44 6.52 -18.53
CA THR A 421 -7.67 5.88 -19.02
C THR A 421 -7.57 5.54 -20.51
N GLY A 422 -7.04 6.46 -21.34
CA GLY A 422 -6.85 6.23 -22.77
C GLY A 422 -5.89 5.07 -23.07
N PHE A 423 -4.75 4.99 -22.38
CA PHE A 423 -3.81 3.88 -22.58
C PHE A 423 -4.33 2.57 -22.00
N THR A 424 -4.97 2.60 -20.84
CA THR A 424 -5.56 1.43 -20.20
C THR A 424 -6.62 0.79 -21.10
N HIS A 425 -7.46 1.57 -21.78
CA HIS A 425 -8.44 1.05 -22.73
C HIS A 425 -7.80 0.15 -23.80
N GLU A 426 -6.62 0.51 -24.30
CA GLU A 426 -5.93 -0.24 -25.36
C GLU A 426 -5.24 -1.52 -24.84
N VAL A 427 -4.90 -1.59 -23.56
CA VAL A 427 -4.08 -2.70 -23.02
C VAL A 427 -4.82 -3.59 -22.01
N TRP A 428 -5.95 -3.14 -21.46
CA TRP A 428 -6.62 -3.82 -20.35
C TRP A 428 -7.08 -5.22 -20.71
N SER A 429 -7.74 -5.38 -21.86
CA SER A 429 -8.21 -6.69 -22.35
C SER A 429 -7.06 -7.70 -22.50
N PHE A 430 -5.88 -7.23 -22.94
CA PHE A 430 -4.67 -8.02 -23.01
C PHE A 430 -4.16 -8.41 -21.62
N LEU A 431 -4.07 -7.45 -20.69
CA LEU A 431 -3.57 -7.67 -19.32
C LEU A 431 -4.43 -8.67 -18.54
N VAL A 432 -5.75 -8.60 -18.67
CA VAL A 432 -6.66 -9.48 -17.90
C VAL A 432 -6.90 -10.83 -18.55
N ASN A 433 -6.31 -11.11 -19.71
CA ASN A 433 -6.58 -12.35 -20.44
C ASN A 433 -6.20 -13.61 -19.61
N SER A 434 -5.30 -13.54 -18.64
CA SER A 434 -5.03 -14.72 -17.77
C SER A 434 -5.86 -14.77 -16.48
N CYS A 435 -6.73 -13.80 -16.21
CA CYS A 435 -7.38 -13.66 -14.91
C CYS A 435 -8.91 -13.58 -15.05
N CYS A 436 -9.62 -14.58 -14.55
CA CYS A 436 -11.09 -14.65 -14.63
C CYS A 436 -11.78 -13.52 -13.85
N TYR A 437 -11.27 -13.19 -12.66
CA TYR A 437 -11.82 -12.11 -11.84
C TYR A 437 -11.70 -10.75 -12.54
N LEU A 438 -10.49 -10.41 -13.01
CA LEU A 438 -10.23 -9.07 -13.56
C LEU A 438 -10.94 -8.82 -14.90
N ARG A 439 -11.23 -9.87 -15.68
CA ARG A 439 -12.04 -9.78 -16.92
C ARG A 439 -13.44 -9.23 -16.68
N SER A 440 -13.97 -9.35 -15.46
CA SER A 440 -15.29 -8.81 -15.11
C SER A 440 -15.31 -7.28 -15.00
N PHE A 441 -14.15 -6.61 -15.01
CA PHE A 441 -14.07 -5.15 -14.96
C PHE A 441 -13.81 -4.57 -16.34
N LYS A 442 -14.59 -3.55 -16.72
CA LYS A 442 -14.40 -2.84 -17.98
C LYS A 442 -13.18 -1.91 -17.95
N ASP A 443 -12.97 -1.26 -16.82
CA ASP A 443 -11.91 -0.27 -16.62
C ASP A 443 -11.45 -0.33 -15.16
N PRO A 444 -10.14 -0.54 -14.89
CA PRO A 444 -9.57 -0.57 -13.54
C PRO A 444 -9.34 0.83 -12.95
N ILE A 445 -9.58 1.91 -13.70
CA ILE A 445 -9.34 3.31 -13.30
C ILE A 445 -10.68 4.05 -13.12
N ASP A 446 -11.61 3.88 -14.05
CA ASP A 446 -12.94 4.48 -13.94
C ASP A 446 -13.90 3.56 -13.20
N PHE A 447 -14.10 3.83 -11.91
CA PHE A 447 -15.06 3.11 -11.06
C PHE A 447 -16.51 3.60 -11.23
N SER A 448 -16.84 4.37 -12.26
CA SER A 448 -18.23 4.78 -12.56
C SER A 448 -19.19 3.60 -12.72
N TRP A 449 -18.70 2.42 -13.08
CA TRP A 449 -19.49 1.18 -13.13
C TRP A 449 -19.96 0.69 -11.75
N SER A 450 -19.24 1.01 -10.66
CA SER A 450 -19.58 0.63 -9.28
C SER A 450 -20.79 1.39 -8.73
N ALA A 451 -21.08 2.59 -9.25
CA ALA A 451 -22.19 3.43 -8.79
C ALA A 451 -23.57 2.90 -9.25
N ASN A 452 -23.59 1.98 -10.21
CA ASN A 452 -24.81 1.30 -10.63
C ASN A 452 -24.99 0.03 -9.80
N SER A 453 -26.16 -0.14 -9.18
CA SER A 453 -26.58 -1.30 -8.36
C SER A 453 -26.59 -2.67 -9.08
N LYS A 454 -25.83 -2.82 -10.17
CA LYS A 454 -25.79 -3.94 -11.10
C LYS A 454 -24.52 -4.78 -10.97
N PHE A 455 -23.61 -4.45 -10.06
CA PHE A 455 -22.37 -5.21 -9.89
C PHE A 455 -22.63 -6.70 -9.57
N SER A 456 -23.62 -6.98 -8.72
CA SER A 456 -24.08 -8.35 -8.43
C SER A 456 -24.54 -9.09 -9.71
N SER A 457 -25.32 -8.43 -10.56
CA SER A 457 -25.82 -9.01 -11.82
C SER A 457 -24.72 -9.23 -12.87
N PHE A 458 -23.62 -8.48 -12.83
CA PHE A 458 -22.54 -8.59 -13.82
C PHE A 458 -21.68 -9.84 -13.58
N LEU A 459 -21.35 -10.14 -12.32
CA LEU A 459 -20.58 -11.34 -11.95
C LEU A 459 -21.40 -12.64 -12.06
N GLU A 460 -22.73 -12.58 -11.93
CA GLU A 460 -23.60 -13.76 -12.10
C GLU A 460 -23.70 -14.26 -13.56
N ILE A 461 -23.57 -13.35 -14.54
CA ILE A 461 -23.65 -13.70 -15.97
C ILE A 461 -22.38 -14.47 -16.40
N ASP A 462 -21.20 -14.07 -15.92
CA ASP A 462 -19.93 -14.74 -16.27
C ASP A 462 -19.68 -16.03 -15.48
N ALA A 463 -20.20 -16.16 -14.26
CA ALA A 463 -20.12 -17.44 -13.54
C ALA A 463 -20.88 -18.56 -14.28
N ARG A 464 -21.99 -18.23 -14.95
CA ARG A 464 -22.79 -19.18 -15.74
C ARG A 464 -22.21 -19.51 -17.12
N SER A 465 -21.27 -18.71 -17.64
CA SER A 465 -20.62 -18.96 -18.93
C SER A 465 -19.38 -19.87 -18.81
N SER A 466 -18.87 -20.07 -17.58
CA SER A 466 -17.69 -20.89 -17.26
C SER A 466 -17.85 -22.41 -17.47
N SER A 467 -19.01 -22.90 -17.93
CA SER A 467 -19.28 -24.34 -18.15
C SER A 467 -19.41 -24.75 -19.62
N THR A 468 -18.82 -24.01 -20.56
CA THR A 468 -18.80 -24.43 -21.98
C THR A 468 -17.37 -24.46 -22.50
N ASP A 469 -17.03 -25.58 -23.13
CA ASP A 469 -15.71 -25.97 -23.60
C ASP A 469 -14.90 -24.87 -24.29
N MET A 470 -13.58 -24.95 -24.05
CA MET A 470 -12.50 -24.34 -24.81
C MET A 470 -12.73 -24.46 -26.32
N HIS A 471 -13.24 -23.39 -26.92
CA HIS A 471 -12.93 -23.06 -28.30
C HIS A 471 -12.18 -21.73 -28.32
N GLY A 472 -10.92 -21.82 -28.74
CA GLY A 472 -10.01 -20.69 -28.87
C GLY A 472 -10.67 -19.59 -29.70
N CYS A 473 -10.71 -18.39 -29.12
CA CYS A 473 -10.75 -17.20 -29.95
C CYS A 473 -9.42 -17.15 -30.69
N GLU A 474 -9.45 -17.59 -31.95
CA GLU A 474 -8.46 -17.20 -32.94
C GLU A 474 -8.47 -15.67 -32.99
N VAL A 475 -7.48 -15.06 -32.33
CA VAL A 475 -7.21 -13.64 -32.45
C VAL A 475 -6.51 -13.46 -33.80
N GLU A 476 -7.15 -12.74 -34.70
CA GLU A 476 -6.59 -12.37 -36.00
C GLU A 476 -5.21 -11.71 -35.85
N GLU A 477 -4.36 -12.06 -36.80
CA GLU A 477 -2.91 -11.95 -36.88
C GLU A 477 -2.29 -10.53 -36.78
N ASP A 478 -1.28 -10.41 -35.91
CA ASP A 478 0.11 -9.99 -36.23
C ASP A 478 0.48 -8.52 -36.55
N SER A 479 -0.40 -7.52 -36.31
CA SER A 479 0.01 -6.08 -36.32
C SER A 479 -0.18 -5.29 -35.02
N ASP A 480 -0.84 -5.88 -34.02
CA ASP A 480 -1.33 -5.17 -32.83
C ASP A 480 -0.44 -5.33 -31.58
N SER A 481 0.33 -6.42 -31.48
CA SER A 481 1.19 -6.73 -30.32
C SER A 481 2.24 -5.66 -30.06
N GLY A 482 2.87 -5.13 -31.12
CA GLY A 482 3.84 -4.03 -31.02
C GLY A 482 3.21 -2.72 -30.52
N LYS A 483 1.95 -2.45 -30.90
CA LYS A 483 1.21 -1.26 -30.42
C LYS A 483 0.81 -1.40 -28.96
N ILE A 484 0.30 -2.58 -28.56
CA ILE A 484 -0.01 -2.90 -27.16
C ILE A 484 1.23 -2.70 -26.28
N ARG A 485 2.40 -3.21 -26.72
CA ARG A 485 3.67 -3.04 -26.01
C ARG A 485 4.06 -1.56 -25.83
N ILE A 486 3.84 -0.74 -26.86
CA ILE A 486 4.08 0.72 -26.81
C ILE A 486 3.11 1.40 -25.83
N TYR A 487 1.81 1.12 -25.92
CA TYR A 487 0.81 1.70 -25.03
C TYR A 487 1.04 1.29 -23.58
N MET A 488 1.47 0.06 -23.34
CA MET A 488 1.79 -0.43 -22.01
C MET A 488 3.02 0.27 -21.43
N PHE A 489 4.04 0.51 -22.24
CA PHE A 489 5.19 1.32 -21.84
C PHE A 489 4.77 2.76 -21.50
N GLN A 490 3.96 3.39 -22.36
CA GLN A 490 3.44 4.74 -22.13
C GLN A 490 2.59 4.81 -20.85
N LEU A 491 1.72 3.83 -20.63
CA LEU A 491 0.95 3.68 -19.41
C LEU A 491 1.87 3.58 -18.19
N GLY A 492 2.88 2.71 -18.25
CA GLY A 492 3.88 2.54 -17.19
C GLY A 492 4.61 3.83 -16.84
N MET A 493 5.07 4.59 -17.84
CA MET A 493 5.71 5.89 -17.63
C MET A 493 4.77 6.90 -16.96
N HIS A 494 3.49 6.96 -17.37
CA HIS A 494 2.53 7.90 -16.77
C HIS A 494 2.22 7.54 -15.31
N CYS A 495 2.00 6.25 -15.02
CA CYS A 495 1.82 5.74 -13.66
C CYS A 495 3.02 6.11 -12.78
N LEU A 496 4.22 5.81 -13.25
CA LEU A 496 5.47 6.07 -12.53
C LEU A 496 5.68 7.56 -12.24
N LEU A 497 5.53 8.42 -13.25
CA LEU A 497 5.72 9.87 -13.12
C LEU A 497 4.67 10.52 -12.22
N TYR A 498 3.40 10.10 -12.32
CA TYR A 498 2.34 10.63 -11.46
C TYR A 498 2.52 10.16 -10.02
N GLY A 499 2.84 8.90 -9.80
CA GLY A 499 3.19 8.39 -8.47
C GLY A 499 4.40 9.13 -7.87
N GLY A 500 5.44 9.39 -8.68
CA GLY A 500 6.57 10.24 -8.31
C GLY A 500 6.18 11.68 -7.97
N TYR A 501 5.26 12.28 -8.73
CA TYR A 501 4.71 13.61 -8.44
C TYR A 501 3.97 13.65 -7.10
N LEU A 502 3.12 12.66 -6.81
CA LEU A 502 2.45 12.53 -5.51
C LEU A 502 3.46 12.30 -4.38
N ALA A 503 4.44 11.43 -4.60
CA ALA A 503 5.52 11.17 -3.65
C ALA A 503 6.32 12.44 -3.34
N SER A 504 6.54 13.32 -4.33
CA SER A 504 7.21 14.61 -4.09
C SER A 504 6.41 15.54 -3.19
N ILE A 505 5.07 15.49 -3.23
CA ILE A 505 4.21 16.23 -2.31
C ILE A 505 4.36 15.68 -0.89
N CYS A 506 4.27 14.36 -0.72
CA CYS A 506 4.32 13.70 0.60
C CYS A 506 5.72 13.78 1.23
N PHE A 507 6.74 13.50 0.43
CA PHE A 507 8.06 13.11 0.92
C PHE A 507 9.16 14.07 0.48
N GLY A 508 8.87 14.99 -0.44
CA GLY A 508 9.81 15.95 -1.01
C GLY A 508 10.49 15.48 -2.30
N GLY A 509 11.06 16.44 -3.04
CA GLY A 509 11.63 16.20 -4.36
C GLY A 509 12.81 15.22 -4.40
N HIS A 510 13.62 15.20 -3.34
CA HIS A 510 14.83 14.36 -3.24
C HIS A 510 14.68 13.15 -2.34
N SER A 511 13.43 12.81 -2.03
CA SER A 511 13.11 11.62 -1.25
C SER A 511 13.63 10.35 -1.95
N SER A 512 14.03 9.32 -1.21
CA SER A 512 14.36 8.00 -1.76
C SER A 512 13.42 7.48 -2.85
N LEU A 513 12.11 7.65 -2.64
CA LEU A 513 11.07 7.17 -3.54
C LEU A 513 11.02 8.00 -4.83
N THR A 514 11.18 9.32 -4.72
CA THR A 514 11.23 10.22 -5.88
C THR A 514 12.55 10.11 -6.63
N CYS A 515 13.67 9.90 -5.92
CA CYS A 515 14.96 9.57 -6.51
C CYS A 515 14.94 8.21 -7.21
N HIS A 516 14.24 7.22 -6.65
CA HIS A 516 14.04 5.92 -7.30
C HIS A 516 13.30 6.09 -8.63
N VAL A 517 12.17 6.81 -8.62
CA VAL A 517 11.44 7.16 -9.83
C VAL A 517 12.35 7.92 -10.82
N GLN A 518 13.11 8.91 -10.35
CA GLN A 518 14.02 9.68 -11.19
C GLN A 518 15.08 8.79 -11.85
N ASN A 519 15.68 7.84 -11.12
CA ASN A 519 16.67 6.92 -11.65
C ASN A 519 16.09 6.01 -12.74
N ILE A 520 14.83 5.57 -12.58
CA ILE A 520 14.14 4.82 -13.63
C ILE A 520 13.94 5.73 -14.84
N VAL A 521 13.38 6.92 -14.64
CA VAL A 521 13.05 7.88 -15.71
C VAL A 521 14.28 8.42 -16.45
N ASP A 522 15.44 8.51 -15.81
CA ASP A 522 16.71 8.94 -16.43
C ASP A 522 17.51 7.77 -17.04
N GLY A 523 17.27 6.54 -16.54
CA GLY A 523 17.77 5.31 -17.16
C GLY A 523 16.99 4.90 -18.42
N GLU A 524 15.82 5.51 -18.60
CA GLU A 524 14.93 5.47 -19.77
C GLU A 524 15.34 6.47 -20.85
#